data_AF-A0A937SM05-F1
#
_entry.id   AF-A0A937SM05-F1
#
_cell.length_a   1.000
_cell.length_b   1.000
_cell.length_c   1.000
_cell.angle_alpha   90.00
_cell.angle_beta   90.00
_cell.angle_gamma   90.00
#
_symmetry.space_group_name_H-M   'P 1'
#
loop_
_entity.id
_entity.type
_entity.pdbx_description
1 polymer ?
#
loop_
_entity_poly.entity_id
_entity_poly.type
_entity_poly.pdbx_seq_one_letter_code
_entity_poly.pdbx_strand_id
1 'polypeptide(L)'
;MQQHKAYQWALIAHWYALLGTQVAAGVDLVSALRQMADLLNQASYRKAIKAASKDLENGHPLSQSLADYSLLPNPEFRSILISAEASGRLAETLQQQRRIADQQLEHFQDTVMMWVLKGLYAMCGAVALTMVL
;
A
#
# COMPACT_ATOMS: atom_id res chain seq x y z
N MET A 1 -2.33 -9.56 -19.28
CA MET A 1 -1.24 -8.62 -18.90
C MET A 1 -1.67 -7.51 -17.93
N GLN A 2 -2.96 -7.14 -17.81
CA GLN A 2 -3.43 -6.11 -16.85
C GLN A 2 -3.45 -6.56 -15.37
N GLN A 3 -3.74 -7.83 -15.09
CA GLN A 3 -3.86 -8.38 -13.71
C GLN A 3 -2.56 -8.25 -12.89
N HIS A 4 -1.38 -8.45 -13.50
CA HIS A 4 -0.09 -8.34 -12.80
C HIS A 4 0.23 -6.90 -12.35
N LYS A 5 -0.13 -5.89 -13.16
CA LYS A 5 0.11 -4.48 -12.81
C LYS A 5 -0.78 -4.02 -11.66
N ALA A 6 -2.02 -4.52 -11.60
CA ALA A 6 -2.94 -4.22 -10.50
C ALA A 6 -2.42 -4.76 -9.16
N TYR A 7 -1.92 -6.00 -9.12
CA TYR A 7 -1.31 -6.55 -7.91
C TYR A 7 -0.07 -5.78 -7.45
N GLN A 8 0.78 -5.38 -8.38
CA GLN A 8 1.98 -4.59 -8.07
C GLN A 8 1.64 -3.20 -7.51
N TRP A 9 0.64 -2.53 -8.08
CA TRP A 9 0.14 -1.26 -7.57
C TRP A 9 -0.38 -1.39 -6.13
N ALA A 10 -1.21 -2.41 -5.86
CA ALA A 10 -1.80 -2.61 -4.53
C ALA A 10 -0.73 -2.89 -3.47
N LEU A 11 0.28 -3.70 -3.82
CA LEU A 11 1.40 -4.01 -2.94
C LEU A 11 2.20 -2.75 -2.57
N ILE A 12 2.51 -1.91 -3.55
CA ILE A 12 3.26 -0.66 -3.33
C ILE A 12 2.41 0.33 -2.53
N ALA A 13 1.13 0.49 -2.86
CA ALA A 13 0.22 1.37 -2.11
C ALA A 13 0.11 0.97 -0.63
N HIS A 14 -0.05 -0.33 -0.35
CA HIS A 14 -0.08 -0.84 1.03
C HIS A 14 1.26 -0.64 1.74
N TRP A 15 2.37 -0.80 1.04
CA TRP A 15 3.70 -0.50 1.58
C TRP A 15 3.86 0.98 1.98
N TYR A 16 3.36 1.94 1.17
CA TYR A 16 3.34 3.37 1.55
C TYR A 16 2.45 3.64 2.76
N ALA A 17 1.33 2.96 2.88
CA ALA A 17 0.42 3.08 4.03
C ALA A 17 1.11 2.65 5.35
N LEU A 18 1.85 1.53 5.30
CA LEU A 18 2.65 1.06 6.43
C LEU A 18 3.81 2.00 6.76
N LEU A 19 4.51 2.50 5.73
CA LEU A 19 5.58 3.50 5.88
C LEU A 19 5.04 4.77 6.56
N GLY A 20 3.89 5.28 6.12
CA GLY A 20 3.23 6.43 6.73
C GLY A 20 2.86 6.22 8.20
N THR A 21 2.55 4.98 8.59
CA THR A 21 2.25 4.63 9.98
C THR A 21 3.50 4.69 10.87
N GLN A 22 4.64 4.20 10.38
CA GLN A 22 5.92 4.28 11.09
C GLN A 22 6.38 5.74 11.23
N VAL A 23 6.32 6.51 10.14
CA VAL A 23 6.70 7.93 10.14
C VAL A 23 5.79 8.73 11.07
N ALA A 24 4.48 8.45 11.07
CA ALA A 24 3.53 9.06 12.00
C ALA A 24 3.80 8.70 13.47
N ALA A 25 4.33 7.50 13.73
CA ALA A 25 4.75 7.06 15.06
C ALA A 25 6.09 7.69 15.51
N GLY A 26 6.69 8.58 14.70
CA GLY A 26 7.95 9.26 15.00
C GLY A 26 9.19 8.43 14.66
N VAL A 27 9.03 7.32 13.92
CA VAL A 27 10.18 6.55 13.43
C VAL A 27 10.86 7.33 12.31
N ASP A 28 12.17 7.43 12.39
CA ASP A 28 13.00 8.03 11.34
C ASP A 28 12.70 7.39 9.97
N LEU A 29 12.56 8.24 8.95
CA LEU A 29 12.11 7.83 7.61
C LEU A 29 13.06 6.82 6.96
N VAL A 30 14.37 6.97 7.13
CA VAL A 30 15.37 6.05 6.60
C VAL A 30 15.23 4.70 7.29
N SER A 31 15.12 4.70 8.62
CA SER A 31 14.91 3.48 9.41
C SER A 31 13.61 2.78 9.02
N ALA A 32 12.53 3.53 8.85
CA ALA A 32 11.23 3.00 8.45
C ALA A 32 11.29 2.36 7.05
N LEU A 33 11.95 3.00 6.08
CA LEU A 33 12.16 2.43 4.75
C LEU A 33 12.94 1.11 4.79
N ARG A 34 14.02 1.05 5.58
CA ARG A 34 14.82 -0.17 5.74
C ARG A 34 14.01 -1.31 6.34
N GLN A 35 13.23 -1.04 7.38
CA GLN A 35 12.34 -2.04 8.00
C GLN A 35 11.28 -2.54 7.01
N MET A 36 10.67 -1.62 6.28
CA MET A 36 9.63 -1.93 5.30
C MET A 36 10.15 -2.65 4.06
N ALA A 37 11.46 -2.56 3.75
CA ALA A 37 12.08 -3.33 2.68
C ALA A 37 11.98 -4.85 2.91
N ASP A 38 12.03 -5.27 4.18
CA ASP A 38 12.03 -6.69 4.53
C ASP A 38 10.65 -7.34 4.51
N LEU A 39 9.57 -6.55 4.46
CA LEU A 39 8.20 -7.03 4.30
C LEU A 39 7.88 -7.47 2.87
N LEU A 40 8.63 -6.98 1.86
CA LEU A 40 8.38 -7.34 0.48
C LEU A 40 9.04 -8.67 0.13
N ASN A 41 8.24 -9.61 -0.38
CA ASN A 41 8.68 -10.96 -0.71
C ASN A 41 9.54 -11.01 -2.00
N GLN A 42 9.40 -10.02 -2.89
CA GLN A 42 10.19 -9.94 -4.12
C GLN A 42 11.57 -9.33 -3.87
N ALA A 43 12.62 -10.09 -4.22
CA ALA A 43 14.00 -9.66 -4.08
C ALA A 43 14.36 -8.39 -4.88
N SER A 44 13.69 -8.16 -6.02
CA SER A 44 13.85 -6.95 -6.84
C SER A 44 13.43 -5.69 -6.06
N TYR A 45 12.23 -5.69 -5.49
CA TYR A 45 11.73 -4.58 -4.69
C TYR A 45 12.55 -4.35 -3.43
N ARG A 46 12.98 -5.42 -2.76
CA ARG A 46 13.86 -5.32 -1.58
C ARG A 46 15.18 -4.63 -1.92
N LYS A 47 15.80 -4.96 -3.06
CA LYS A 47 17.02 -4.30 -3.53
C LYS A 47 16.77 -2.83 -3.87
N ALA A 48 15.68 -2.55 -4.58
CA ALA A 48 15.27 -1.19 -4.94
C ALA A 48 15.07 -0.29 -3.71
N ILE A 49 14.34 -0.77 -2.69
CA ILE A 49 14.09 0.01 -1.47
C ILE A 49 15.37 0.22 -0.67
N LYS A 50 16.26 -0.79 -0.58
CA LYS A 50 17.56 -0.64 0.08
C LYS A 50 18.44 0.40 -0.62
N ALA A 51 18.41 0.44 -1.94
CA ALA A 51 19.11 1.44 -2.73
C ALA A 51 18.51 2.85 -2.50
N ALA A 52 17.18 2.97 -2.57
CA ALA A 52 16.47 4.22 -2.28
C ALA A 52 16.74 4.74 -0.85
N SER A 53 16.83 3.84 0.14
CA SER A 53 17.15 4.21 1.53
C SER A 53 18.55 4.79 1.64
N LYS A 54 19.51 4.23 0.88
CA LYS A 54 20.88 4.73 0.82
C LYS A 54 20.97 6.09 0.14
N ASP A 55 20.19 6.31 -0.92
CA ASP A 55 20.13 7.62 -1.57
C ASP A 55 19.56 8.69 -0.65
N LEU A 56 18.54 8.33 0.13
CA LEU A 56 17.97 9.21 1.15
C LEU A 56 18.99 9.54 2.25
N GLU A 57 19.79 8.57 2.71
CA GLU A 57 20.90 8.79 3.66
C GLU A 57 21.98 9.74 3.13
N ASN A 58 22.21 9.72 1.81
CA ASN A 58 23.15 10.63 1.15
C ASN A 58 22.56 12.04 0.93
N GLY A 59 21.32 12.29 1.35
CA GLY A 59 20.65 13.58 1.25
C GLY A 59 19.88 13.79 -0.06
N HIS A 60 19.70 12.75 -0.89
CA HIS A 60 18.81 12.87 -2.03
C HIS A 60 17.35 12.94 -1.57
N PRO A 61 16.47 13.68 -2.28
CA PRO A 61 15.04 13.67 -1.99
C PRO A 61 14.44 12.26 -2.11
N LEU A 62 13.48 11.93 -1.25
CA LEU A 62 12.66 10.73 -1.30
C LEU A 62 11.92 10.63 -2.64
N SER A 63 11.37 11.73 -3.16
CA SER A 63 10.68 11.74 -4.45
C SER A 63 11.56 11.32 -5.63
N GLN A 64 12.85 11.65 -5.56
CA GLN A 64 13.84 11.24 -6.55
C GLN A 64 14.26 9.79 -6.31
N SER A 65 14.66 9.48 -5.08
CA SER A 65 15.12 8.14 -4.68
C SER A 65 14.09 7.07 -5.02
N LEU A 66 12.80 7.29 -4.76
CA LEU A 66 11.76 6.31 -5.09
C LEU A 66 11.43 6.25 -6.59
N ALA A 67 11.59 7.35 -7.33
CA ALA A 67 11.37 7.38 -8.77
C ALA A 67 12.44 6.60 -9.53
N ASP A 68 13.71 6.75 -9.14
CA ASP A 68 14.85 6.14 -9.82
C ASP A 68 14.81 4.61 -9.79
N TYR A 69 14.17 4.03 -8.76
CA TYR A 69 13.97 2.58 -8.65
C TYR A 69 12.53 2.10 -8.97
N SER A 70 11.70 2.93 -9.62
CA SER A 70 10.33 2.57 -10.01
C SER A 70 9.44 2.11 -8.85
N LEU A 71 9.61 2.73 -7.67
CA LEU A 71 8.86 2.43 -6.44
C LEU A 71 7.64 3.33 -6.23
N LEU A 72 7.26 4.11 -7.24
CA LEU A 72 6.08 4.96 -7.20
C LEU A 72 4.84 4.17 -7.66
N PRO A 73 3.70 4.24 -6.95
CA PRO A 73 2.49 3.51 -7.30
C PRO A 73 1.85 4.04 -8.58
N ASN A 74 1.99 5.34 -8.86
CA ASN A 74 1.60 5.96 -10.12
C ASN A 74 2.50 7.18 -10.43
N PRO A 75 2.53 7.68 -11.68
CA PRO A 75 3.35 8.82 -12.06
C PRO A 75 2.98 10.12 -11.34
N GLU A 76 1.69 10.31 -11.07
CA GLU A 76 1.14 11.49 -10.39
C GLU A 76 1.62 11.58 -8.93
N PHE A 77 1.91 10.44 -8.30
CA PHE A 77 2.36 10.39 -6.92
C PHE A 77 3.71 11.06 -6.72
N ARG A 78 4.54 11.17 -7.78
CA ARG A 78 5.82 11.86 -7.72
C ARG A 78 5.64 13.34 -7.39
N SER A 79 4.72 14.04 -8.04
CA SER A 79 4.51 15.48 -7.84
C SER A 79 3.95 15.77 -6.45
N ILE A 80 3.09 14.88 -5.94
CA ILE A 80 2.58 14.93 -4.56
C ILE A 80 3.74 14.81 -3.56
N LEU A 81 4.63 13.84 -3.76
CA LEU A 81 5.82 13.65 -2.93
C LEU A 81 6.75 14.87 -2.95
N ILE A 82 7.05 15.42 -4.12
CA ILE A 82 7.88 16.63 -4.26
C ILE A 82 7.26 17.80 -3.48
N SER A 83 5.95 18.01 -3.62
CA SER A 83 5.25 19.07 -2.90
C SER A 83 5.28 18.85 -1.39
N ALA A 84 5.10 17.61 -0.95
CA ALA A 84 5.13 17.22 0.46
C ALA A 84 6.53 17.40 1.07
N GLU A 85 7.59 17.08 0.32
CA GLU A 85 8.98 17.30 0.73
C GLU A 85 9.31 18.78 0.86
N ALA A 86 9.01 19.58 -0.17
CA ALA A 86 9.31 21.00 -0.19
C ALA A 86 8.56 21.78 0.91
N SER A 87 7.41 21.26 1.35
CA SER A 87 6.59 21.88 2.40
C SER A 87 6.77 21.28 3.79
N GLY A 88 7.63 20.26 3.95
CA GLY A 88 7.82 19.55 5.21
C GLY A 88 6.61 18.73 5.66
N ARG A 89 5.59 18.55 4.80
CA ARG A 89 4.34 17.81 5.09
C ARG A 89 4.37 16.36 4.60
N LEU A 90 5.56 15.77 4.58
CA LEU A 90 5.73 14.38 4.13
C LEU A 90 4.93 13.39 4.98
N ALA A 91 4.97 13.56 6.31
CA ALA A 91 4.24 12.70 7.24
C ALA A 91 2.72 12.76 7.01
N GLU A 92 2.16 13.97 6.83
CA GLU A 92 0.73 14.17 6.54
C GLU A 92 0.34 13.52 5.21
N THR A 93 1.18 13.66 4.19
CA THR A 93 0.94 13.10 2.86
C THR A 93 0.95 11.57 2.89
N LEU A 94 1.91 10.96 3.60
CA LEU A 94 1.97 9.51 3.78
C LEU A 94 0.78 9.00 4.62
N GLN A 95 0.34 9.76 5.63
CA GLN A 95 -0.90 9.44 6.36
C GLN A 95 -2.14 9.51 5.46
N GLN A 96 -2.22 10.48 4.57
CA GLN A 96 -3.33 10.58 3.62
C GLN A 96 -3.37 9.37 2.68
N GLN A 97 -2.21 8.87 2.23
CA GLN A 97 -2.15 7.62 1.47
C GLN A 97 -2.58 6.40 2.29
N ARG A 98 -2.25 6.36 3.59
CA ARG A 98 -2.77 5.32 4.48
C ARG A 98 -4.30 5.34 4.53
N ARG A 99 -4.91 6.52 4.72
CA ARG A 99 -6.37 6.66 4.74
C ARG A 99 -7.03 6.17 3.46
N ILE A 100 -6.42 6.49 2.31
CA ILE A 100 -6.91 6.00 1.00
C ILE A 100 -6.82 4.47 0.93
N ALA A 101 -5.71 3.88 1.38
CA ALA A 101 -5.55 2.42 1.42
C ALA A 101 -6.53 1.75 2.39
N ASP A 102 -6.73 2.32 3.57
CA ASP A 102 -7.67 1.84 4.60
C ASP A 102 -9.11 1.85 4.05
N GLN A 103 -9.54 2.95 3.42
CA GLN A 103 -10.87 3.08 2.81
C GLN A 103 -11.14 2.02 1.72
N GLN A 104 -10.13 1.69 0.91
CA GLN A 104 -10.24 0.63 -0.08
C GLN A 104 -10.37 -0.75 0.56
N LEU A 105 -9.70 -0.97 1.70
CA LEU A 105 -9.80 -2.20 2.47
C LEU A 105 -11.19 -2.36 3.10
N GLU A 106 -11.75 -1.29 3.67
CA GLU A 106 -13.10 -1.28 4.25
C GLU A 106 -14.17 -1.61 3.20
N HIS A 107 -14.08 -1.02 2.01
CA HIS A 107 -15.01 -1.33 0.91
C HIS A 107 -14.93 -2.80 0.47
N PHE A 108 -13.73 -3.37 0.49
CA PHE A 108 -13.54 -4.79 0.19
C PHE A 108 -14.14 -5.66 1.31
N GLN A 109 -13.94 -5.30 2.57
CA GLN A 109 -14.52 -6.01 3.72
C GLN A 109 -16.05 -6.02 3.67
N ASP A 110 -16.69 -4.87 3.44
CA ASP A 110 -18.15 -4.76 3.39
C ASP A 110 -18.75 -5.57 2.23
N THR A 111 -18.09 -5.49 1.05
CA THR A 111 -18.51 -6.26 -0.12
C THR A 111 -18.40 -7.75 0.16
N VAL A 112 -17.25 -8.22 0.63
CA VAL A 112 -17.01 -9.64 0.94
C VAL A 112 -18.00 -10.15 1.98
N MET A 113 -18.24 -9.39 3.06
CA MET A 113 -19.19 -9.77 4.11
C MET A 113 -20.61 -9.94 3.55
N MET A 114 -21.02 -9.04 2.64
CA MET A 114 -22.33 -9.15 1.97
C MET A 114 -22.44 -10.41 1.11
N TRP A 115 -21.39 -10.77 0.35
CA TRP A 115 -21.37 -11.99 -0.47
C TRP A 115 -21.37 -13.26 0.38
N VAL A 116 -20.60 -13.29 1.47
CA VAL A 116 -20.57 -14.42 2.41
C VAL A 116 -21.95 -14.66 3.01
N LEU A 117 -22.61 -13.61 3.50
CA LEU A 117 -23.94 -13.71 4.09
C LEU A 117 -24.99 -14.19 3.07
N LYS A 118 -24.97 -13.62 1.85
CA LYS A 118 -25.85 -14.05 0.74
C LYS A 118 -25.60 -15.51 0.35
N GLY A 119 -24.34 -15.94 0.31
CA GLY A 119 -23.96 -17.32 0.03
C GLY A 119 -24.49 -18.30 1.07
N LEU A 120 -24.36 -17.96 2.36
CA LEU A 120 -24.89 -18.77 3.46
C LEU A 120 -26.42 -18.91 3.38
N TYR A 121 -27.15 -17.80 3.18
CA TYR A 121 -28.61 -17.84 3.04
C TYR A 121 -29.05 -18.69 1.83
N ALA A 122 -28.36 -18.57 0.69
CA ALA A 122 -28.66 -19.38 -0.49
C ALA A 122 -28.40 -20.88 -0.23
N MET A 123 -27.32 -21.22 0.47
CA MET A 123 -27.01 -22.60 0.84
C MET A 123 -28.06 -23.20 1.77
N CYS A 124 -28.45 -22.48 2.82
CA CYS A 124 -29.53 -22.90 3.73
C CYS A 124 -30.85 -23.14 2.98
N GLY A 125 -31.20 -22.24 2.04
CA GLY A 125 -32.40 -22.40 1.21
C GLY A 125 -32.36 -23.64 0.32
N ALA A 126 -31.20 -23.94 -0.28
CA ALA A 126 -31.02 -25.13 -1.11
C ALA A 126 -31.19 -26.43 -0.30
N VAL A 127 -30.62 -26.50 0.91
CA VAL A 127 -30.74 -27.68 1.78
C VAL A 127 -32.20 -27.91 2.18
N ALA A 128 -32.93 -26.86 2.56
CA ALA A 128 -34.35 -26.98 2.92
C ALA A 128 -35.20 -27.45 1.72
N LEU A 129 -34.93 -26.95 0.52
CA LEU A 129 -35.62 -27.37 -0.70
C LEU A 129 -35.39 -28.86 -1.00
N THR A 130 -34.15 -29.34 -0.87
CA THR A 130 -33.82 -30.76 -1.09
C THR A 130 -34.43 -31.69 -0.04
N MET A 131 -34.80 -31.18 1.14
CA MET A 131 -35.42 -31.98 2.20
C MET A 131 -36.93 -32.16 2.00
N VAL A 132 -37.57 -31.19 1.34
CA VAL A 132 -39.03 -31.18 1.10
C VAL A 132 -39.43 -31.99 -0.14
N LEU A 133 -38.52 -32.12 -1.11
CA LEU A 133 -38.74 -32.78 -2.39
C LEU A 133 -38.49 -34.29 -2.30
#